data_AF-A0A968X5X7-F1
#
_entry.id   AF-A0A968X5X7-F1
#
_cell.length_a   1.000
_cell.length_b   1.000
_cell.length_c   1.000
_cell.angle_alpha   90.00
_cell.angle_beta   90.00
_cell.angle_gamma   90.00
#
_symmetry.space_group_name_H-M   'P 1'
#
loop_
_entity.id
_entity.type
_entity.pdbx_description
1 polymer ?
#
loop_
_entity_poly.entity_id
_entity_poly.type
_entity_poly.pdbx_seq_one_letter_code
_entity_poly.pdbx_strand_id
1 'polypeptide(L)'
;MRTSNSSPNPGPALRLPLLLASLIAILAVSVVGFITFYQVNYAGRVFPGVKMGGLDLSGMRPEQAFATANAQSMYFRSQALTLKVGESKFVYRPADFGVGLDPALTTKLALSIGHEGDLQARLKEQANAWWNGVDVSPVVLLQDGPAKNVLSKLAERTEKAPVNANVEIENNAAREIPSQPGSRIDVNAAFSQIRAAIQNGQNVELNLPLDEIAPEIASAASTAAEASKIVGNDLIIMVPKWDEKGAAVGPVEAFRVRSADLPQFVILDEKDGQKQVRLRREKLRSLVEPLAPAVAQSTQNAKFAMDKASSTLKLVTPSKVGRALDLEKTLDNIEAAARSDNRQAMLAVTTTQPAVSDSATMAETGHQRLGGRGDDVV
;
A
#
# COMPACT_ATOMS: atom_id res chain seq x y z
N MET A 1 36.90 -21.14 117.65
CA MET A 1 37.23 -20.64 116.30
C MET A 1 36.41 -21.41 115.26
N ARG A 2 35.34 -20.80 114.72
CA ARG A 2 34.73 -21.16 113.43
C ARG A 2 34.21 -19.85 112.83
N THR A 3 34.84 -19.44 111.75
CA THR A 3 34.57 -18.20 111.03
C THR A 3 33.24 -18.31 110.28
N SER A 4 32.36 -17.34 110.49
CA SER A 4 31.14 -17.15 109.68
C SER A 4 31.54 -16.47 108.37
N ASN A 5 31.38 -17.17 107.25
CA ASN A 5 31.68 -16.65 105.92
C ASN A 5 30.39 -16.03 105.34
N SER A 6 30.19 -14.73 105.57
CA SER A 6 29.10 -13.97 104.96
C SER A 6 29.44 -13.62 103.52
N SER A 7 28.84 -14.33 102.55
CA SER A 7 28.95 -13.99 101.13
C SER A 7 28.29 -12.62 100.86
N PRO A 8 28.96 -11.70 100.12
CA PRO A 8 28.41 -10.39 99.84
C PRO A 8 27.27 -10.54 98.83
N ASN A 9 26.07 -10.10 99.22
CA ASN A 9 24.92 -10.03 98.34
C ASN A 9 25.17 -8.90 97.33
N PRO A 10 25.22 -9.15 96.01
CA PRO A 10 25.54 -8.11 95.04
C PRO A 10 24.47 -7.01 95.09
N GLY A 11 24.90 -5.76 95.28
CA GLY A 11 24.04 -4.59 95.37
C GLY A 11 23.16 -4.41 94.11
N PRO A 12 22.05 -3.65 94.21
CA PRO A 12 21.05 -3.52 93.14
C PRO A 12 21.62 -3.02 91.80
N ALA A 13 22.77 -2.35 91.79
CA ALA A 13 23.46 -1.86 90.59
C ALA A 13 24.02 -2.98 89.67
N LEU A 14 24.36 -4.17 90.20
CA LEU A 14 24.90 -5.28 89.39
C LEU A 14 23.80 -6.25 88.91
N ARG A 15 22.61 -6.18 89.50
CA ARG A 15 21.48 -7.06 89.17
C ARG A 15 20.79 -6.63 87.88
N LEU A 16 20.65 -5.33 87.65
CA LEU A 16 20.02 -4.76 86.45
C LEU A 16 20.74 -5.14 85.13
N PRO A 17 22.07 -5.04 84.98
CA PRO A 17 22.75 -5.46 83.76
C PRO A 17 22.70 -6.98 83.56
N LEU A 18 22.73 -7.78 84.64
CA LEU A 18 22.58 -9.24 84.54
C LEU A 18 21.18 -9.65 84.08
N LEU A 19 20.13 -8.98 84.58
CA LEU A 19 18.75 -9.19 84.16
C LEU A 19 18.52 -8.75 82.71
N LEU A 20 19.17 -7.66 82.28
CA LEU A 20 19.11 -7.21 80.90
C LEU A 20 19.82 -8.19 79.96
N ALA A 21 21.01 -8.68 80.35
CA ALA A 21 21.76 -9.67 79.57
C ALA A 21 21.01 -11.01 79.47
N SER A 22 20.37 -11.47 80.56
CA SER A 22 19.55 -12.68 80.52
C SER A 22 18.30 -12.50 79.67
N LEU A 23 17.64 -11.35 79.73
CA LEU A 23 16.51 -11.01 78.86
C LEU A 23 16.92 -11.01 77.37
N ILE A 24 18.06 -10.40 77.04
CA ILE A 24 18.61 -10.39 75.68
C ILE A 24 18.94 -11.82 75.22
N ALA A 25 19.53 -12.65 76.08
CA ALA A 25 19.84 -14.04 75.76
C ALA A 25 18.58 -14.87 75.52
N ILE A 26 17.56 -14.73 76.37
CA ILE A 26 16.25 -15.40 76.20
C ILE A 26 15.57 -14.94 74.91
N LEU A 27 15.61 -13.63 74.63
CA LEU A 27 15.06 -13.08 73.39
C LEU A 27 15.80 -13.63 72.17
N ALA A 28 17.13 -13.67 72.18
CA ALA A 28 17.93 -14.21 71.09
C ALA A 28 17.62 -15.69 70.83
N VAL A 29 17.54 -16.51 71.89
CA VAL A 29 17.16 -17.93 71.78
C VAL A 29 15.73 -18.07 71.25
N SER A 30 14.80 -17.23 71.71
CA SER A 30 13.41 -17.24 71.24
C SER A 30 13.30 -16.87 69.76
N VAL A 31 14.07 -15.87 69.30
CA VAL A 31 14.12 -15.46 67.89
C VAL A 31 14.71 -16.58 67.02
N VAL A 32 15.82 -17.19 67.43
CA VAL A 32 16.42 -18.32 66.71
C VAL A 32 15.48 -19.53 66.69
N GLY A 33 14.82 -19.81 67.81
CA GLY A 33 13.80 -20.87 67.91
C GLY A 33 12.61 -20.61 66.99
N PHE A 34 12.12 -19.37 66.93
CA PHE A 34 11.04 -18.96 66.03
C PHE A 34 11.45 -19.09 64.56
N ILE A 35 12.63 -18.59 64.18
CA ILE A 35 13.17 -18.73 62.81
C ILE A 35 13.28 -20.22 62.45
N THR A 36 13.80 -21.05 63.33
CA THR A 36 13.96 -22.49 63.09
C THR A 36 12.59 -23.17 62.93
N PHE A 37 11.65 -22.88 63.82
CA PHE A 37 10.26 -23.38 63.73
C PHE A 37 9.59 -22.96 62.41
N TYR A 38 9.78 -21.71 62.01
CA TYR A 38 9.23 -21.16 60.77
C TYR A 38 9.84 -21.86 59.54
N GLN A 39 11.16 -22.03 59.50
CA GLN A 39 11.85 -22.74 58.42
C GLN A 39 11.39 -24.21 58.30
N VAL A 40 11.17 -24.89 59.43
CA VAL A 40 10.69 -26.29 59.43
C VAL A 40 9.23 -26.40 59.01
N ASN A 41 8.34 -25.49 59.48
CA ASN A 41 6.92 -25.53 59.13
C ASN A 41 6.66 -25.27 57.65
N TYR A 42 7.47 -24.42 57.04
CA TYR A 42 7.35 -24.05 55.63
C TYR A 42 8.39 -24.73 54.75
N ALA A 43 9.10 -25.74 55.25
CA ALA A 43 9.99 -26.56 54.45
C ALA A 43 9.21 -27.20 53.28
N GLY A 44 9.53 -26.77 52.06
CA GLY A 44 8.87 -27.23 50.84
C GLY A 44 7.44 -26.71 50.65
N ARG A 45 7.04 -25.62 51.34
CA ARG A 45 5.76 -24.92 51.15
C ARG A 45 6.02 -23.47 50.77
N VAL A 46 5.04 -22.84 50.13
CA VAL A 46 5.12 -21.41 49.84
C VAL A 46 5.07 -20.60 51.16
N PHE A 47 5.99 -19.66 51.33
CA PHE A 47 6.02 -18.82 52.54
C PHE A 47 4.81 -17.88 52.62
N PRO A 48 4.33 -17.57 53.84
CA PRO A 48 3.33 -16.53 54.08
C PRO A 48 3.62 -15.20 53.39
N GLY A 49 2.57 -14.63 52.79
CA GLY A 49 2.61 -13.34 52.11
C GLY A 49 2.92 -13.41 50.61
N VAL A 50 3.22 -14.61 50.07
CA VAL A 50 3.37 -14.81 48.63
C VAL A 50 2.01 -14.98 47.98
N LYS A 51 1.77 -14.19 46.92
CA LYS A 51 0.56 -14.19 46.10
C LYS A 51 0.92 -14.41 44.64
N MET A 52 -0.07 -14.74 43.82
CA MET A 52 0.03 -14.80 42.36
C MET A 52 -1.19 -14.13 41.74
N GLY A 53 -1.00 -12.97 41.12
CA GLY A 53 -2.08 -12.16 40.56
C GLY A 53 -3.14 -11.83 41.62
N GLY A 54 -2.71 -11.55 42.85
CA GLY A 54 -3.58 -11.31 44.01
C GLY A 54 -4.15 -12.56 44.70
N LEU A 55 -4.02 -13.78 44.14
CA LEU A 55 -4.43 -15.01 44.83
C LEU A 55 -3.39 -15.41 45.86
N ASP A 56 -3.81 -15.67 47.10
CA ASP A 56 -2.92 -16.07 48.19
C ASP A 56 -2.43 -17.52 48.01
N LEU A 57 -1.10 -17.69 48.00
CA LEU A 57 -0.45 -19.00 47.93
C LEU A 57 0.17 -19.42 49.28
N SER A 58 0.01 -18.62 50.33
CA SER A 58 0.62 -18.82 51.64
C SER A 58 0.37 -20.23 52.20
N GLY A 59 1.44 -20.94 52.53
CA GLY A 59 1.38 -22.27 53.14
C GLY A 59 0.97 -23.40 52.20
N MET A 60 0.71 -23.12 50.92
CA MET A 60 0.39 -24.15 49.93
C MET A 60 1.59 -25.06 49.68
N ARG A 61 1.30 -26.36 49.52
CA ARG A 61 2.28 -27.33 49.02
C ARG A 61 2.47 -27.14 47.50
N PRO A 62 3.56 -27.66 46.90
CA PRO A 62 3.83 -27.51 45.48
C PRO A 62 2.67 -27.96 44.59
N GLU A 63 1.99 -29.05 44.94
CA GLU A 63 0.86 -29.58 44.17
C GLU A 63 -0.37 -28.67 44.24
N GLN A 64 -0.60 -28.04 45.40
CA GLN A 64 -1.72 -27.10 45.62
C GLN A 64 -1.46 -25.76 44.92
N ALA A 65 -0.23 -25.26 45.00
CA ALA A 65 0.20 -24.06 44.30
C ALA A 65 0.11 -24.26 42.78
N PHE A 66 0.54 -25.43 42.28
CA PHE A 66 0.37 -25.81 40.87
C PHE A 66 -1.10 -25.88 40.45
N ALA A 67 -1.95 -26.54 41.24
CA ALA A 67 -3.38 -26.61 40.94
C ALA A 67 -4.02 -25.20 40.85
N THR A 68 -3.62 -24.30 41.75
CA THR A 68 -4.06 -22.90 41.77
C THR A 68 -3.56 -22.13 40.54
N ALA A 69 -2.27 -22.26 40.20
CA ALA A 69 -1.70 -21.65 39.00
C ALA A 69 -2.33 -22.20 37.70
N ASN A 70 -2.67 -23.49 37.68
CA ASN A 70 -3.31 -24.13 36.53
C ASN A 70 -4.77 -23.65 36.35
N ALA A 71 -5.52 -23.53 37.44
CA ALA A 71 -6.87 -22.95 37.40
C ALA A 71 -6.84 -21.50 36.90
N GLN A 72 -5.88 -20.70 37.38
CA GLN A 72 -5.68 -19.33 36.90
C GLN A 72 -5.30 -19.29 35.41
N SER A 73 -4.46 -20.22 34.94
CA SER A 73 -4.11 -20.36 33.51
C SER A 73 -5.33 -20.66 32.64
N MET A 74 -6.23 -21.55 33.09
CA MET A 74 -7.48 -21.83 32.38
C MET A 74 -8.39 -20.60 32.32
N TYR A 75 -8.52 -19.86 33.43
CA TYR A 75 -9.28 -18.63 33.47
C TYR A 75 -8.72 -17.58 32.50
N PHE A 76 -7.41 -17.32 32.56
CA PHE A 76 -6.72 -16.38 31.68
C PHE A 76 -6.91 -16.70 30.20
N ARG A 77 -6.81 -17.97 29.83
CA ARG A 77 -7.04 -18.44 28.45
C ARG A 77 -8.46 -18.19 27.94
N SER A 78 -9.44 -18.09 28.84
CA SER A 78 -10.86 -17.91 28.51
C SER A 78 -11.33 -16.45 28.49
N GLN A 79 -10.52 -15.52 29.02
CA GLN A 79 -10.88 -14.10 29.06
C GLN A 79 -11.00 -13.53 27.65
N ALA A 80 -12.00 -12.67 27.46
CA ALA A 80 -12.23 -12.02 26.18
C ALA A 80 -11.24 -10.86 25.96
N LEU A 81 -10.48 -10.94 24.88
CA LEU A 81 -9.64 -9.88 24.36
C LEU A 81 -10.37 -9.18 23.21
N THR A 82 -10.63 -7.88 23.36
CA THR A 82 -11.29 -7.09 22.31
C THR A 82 -10.24 -6.37 21.47
N LEU A 83 -10.23 -6.65 20.17
CA LEU A 83 -9.39 -5.98 19.18
C LEU A 83 -10.24 -5.03 18.36
N LYS A 84 -9.84 -3.76 18.27
CA LYS A 84 -10.50 -2.75 17.45
C LYS A 84 -9.65 -2.48 16.21
N VAL A 85 -10.27 -2.57 15.04
CA VAL A 85 -9.66 -2.30 13.73
C VAL A 85 -10.53 -1.28 13.01
N GLY A 86 -10.03 -0.03 12.93
CA GLY A 86 -10.86 1.10 12.51
C GLY A 86 -12.11 1.21 13.39
N GLU A 87 -13.30 1.16 12.80
CA GLU A 87 -14.58 1.20 13.52
C GLU A 87 -15.12 -0.20 13.94
N SER A 88 -14.48 -1.27 13.48
CA SER A 88 -14.93 -2.64 13.76
C SER A 88 -14.28 -3.21 15.04
N LYS A 89 -15.04 -3.99 15.80
CA LYS A 89 -14.56 -4.67 17.00
C LYS A 89 -14.66 -6.18 16.83
N PHE A 90 -13.61 -6.87 17.25
CA PHE A 90 -13.51 -8.33 17.19
C PHE A 90 -13.13 -8.86 18.57
N VAL A 91 -13.81 -9.91 18.99
CA VAL A 91 -13.55 -10.56 20.28
C VAL A 91 -12.84 -11.87 20.04
N TYR A 92 -11.67 -12.01 20.65
CA TYR A 92 -10.84 -13.21 20.62
C TYR A 92 -10.51 -13.64 22.05
N ARG A 93 -9.89 -14.81 22.19
CA ARG A 93 -9.35 -15.30 23.45
C ARG A 93 -7.83 -15.33 23.36
N PRO A 94 -7.08 -15.09 24.45
CA PRO A 94 -5.63 -15.30 24.47
C PRO A 94 -5.22 -16.68 23.93
N ALA A 95 -6.02 -17.71 24.20
CA ALA A 95 -5.79 -19.05 23.68
C ALA A 95 -5.77 -19.12 22.13
N ASP A 96 -6.54 -18.29 21.44
CA ASP A 96 -6.58 -18.26 19.97
C ASP A 96 -5.25 -17.78 19.38
N PHE A 97 -4.53 -16.92 20.10
CA PHE A 97 -3.19 -16.43 19.73
C PHE A 97 -2.08 -17.38 20.18
N GLY A 98 -2.40 -18.56 20.70
CA GLY A 98 -1.41 -19.48 21.27
C GLY A 98 -0.79 -18.95 22.57
N VAL A 99 -1.49 -18.06 23.27
CA VAL A 99 -1.06 -17.54 24.57
C VAL A 99 -1.48 -18.52 25.67
N GLY A 100 -0.57 -18.82 26.59
CA GLY A 100 -0.89 -19.54 27.82
C GLY A 100 -0.05 -19.05 28.99
N LEU A 101 -0.41 -19.47 30.19
CA LEU A 101 0.48 -19.37 31.35
C LEU A 101 1.17 -20.71 31.56
N ASP A 102 2.41 -20.70 32.02
CA ASP A 102 3.14 -21.88 32.48
C ASP A 102 2.92 -22.07 33.99
N PRO A 103 2.04 -23.00 34.41
CA PRO A 103 1.75 -23.18 35.82
C PRO A 103 2.93 -23.79 36.58
N ALA A 104 3.77 -24.58 35.91
CA ALA A 104 4.91 -25.24 36.53
C ALA A 104 6.01 -24.23 36.86
N LEU A 105 6.38 -23.38 35.89
CA LEU A 105 7.37 -22.33 36.12
C LEU A 105 6.85 -21.27 37.11
N THR A 106 5.58 -20.89 37.03
CA THR A 106 4.98 -19.94 37.98
C THR A 106 4.99 -20.49 39.41
N THR A 107 4.65 -21.77 39.58
CA THR A 107 4.71 -22.45 40.89
C THR A 107 6.13 -22.52 41.42
N LYS A 108 7.10 -22.84 40.56
CA LYS A 108 8.52 -22.88 40.94
C LYS A 108 9.01 -21.51 41.42
N LEU A 109 8.63 -20.42 40.73
CA LEU A 109 8.96 -19.05 41.13
C LEU A 109 8.30 -18.67 42.47
N ALA A 110 7.05 -19.08 42.71
CA ALA A 110 6.39 -18.84 43.99
C ALA A 110 7.06 -19.59 45.15
N LEU A 111 7.52 -20.82 44.90
CA LEU A 111 8.25 -21.62 45.88
C LEU A 111 9.67 -21.11 46.14
N SER A 112 10.33 -20.49 45.16
CA SER A 112 11.72 -20.02 45.33
C SER A 112 11.82 -18.82 46.27
N ILE A 113 10.76 -18.00 46.40
CA ILE A 113 10.73 -16.86 47.31
C ILE A 113 11.05 -17.32 48.75
N GLY A 114 12.11 -16.76 49.34
CA GLY A 114 12.57 -17.10 50.69
C GLY A 114 13.27 -18.46 50.83
N HIS A 115 13.40 -19.23 49.74
CA HIS A 115 14.06 -20.54 49.72
C HIS A 115 15.42 -20.54 49.00
N GLU A 116 15.65 -19.59 48.09
CA GLU A 116 16.89 -19.49 47.30
C GLU A 116 17.84 -18.40 47.81
N GLY A 117 19.15 -18.58 47.57
CA GLY A 117 20.21 -17.64 47.97
C GLY A 117 20.78 -17.87 49.38
N ASP A 118 21.68 -16.98 49.80
CA ASP A 118 22.32 -17.03 51.12
C ASP A 118 21.32 -16.77 52.25
N LEU A 119 21.67 -17.19 53.48
CA LEU A 119 20.79 -17.09 54.65
C LEU A 119 20.23 -15.67 54.87
N GLN A 120 21.06 -14.64 54.67
CA GLN A 120 20.62 -13.25 54.82
C GLN A 120 19.58 -12.86 53.76
N ALA A 121 19.76 -13.26 52.51
CA ALA A 121 18.83 -12.96 51.42
C ALA A 121 17.49 -13.65 51.64
N ARG A 122 17.51 -14.94 52.01
CA ARG A 122 16.32 -15.73 52.34
C ARG A 122 15.50 -15.10 53.47
N LEU A 123 16.15 -14.73 54.57
CA LEU A 123 15.48 -14.09 55.72
C LEU A 123 14.89 -12.73 55.34
N LYS A 124 15.59 -11.95 54.51
CA LYS A 124 15.08 -10.65 54.03
C LYS A 124 13.86 -10.82 53.13
N GLU A 125 13.87 -11.78 52.20
CA GLU A 125 12.72 -12.08 51.36
C GLU A 125 11.52 -12.59 52.15
N GLN A 126 11.76 -13.48 53.13
CA GLN A 126 10.71 -13.97 54.03
C GLN A 126 10.08 -12.83 54.83
N ALA A 127 10.90 -11.96 55.41
CA ALA A 127 10.44 -10.80 56.15
C ALA A 127 9.67 -9.81 55.26
N ASN A 128 10.14 -9.59 54.03
CA ASN A 128 9.46 -8.75 53.05
C ASN A 128 8.12 -9.34 52.62
N ALA A 129 8.06 -10.64 52.31
CA ALA A 129 6.82 -11.33 51.99
C ALA A 129 5.82 -11.23 53.14
N TRP A 130 6.27 -11.42 54.38
CA TRP A 130 5.41 -11.30 55.55
C TRP A 130 4.81 -9.90 55.73
N TRP A 131 5.62 -8.84 55.66
CA TRP A 131 5.16 -7.47 55.96
C TRP A 131 4.52 -6.74 54.77
N ASN A 132 5.08 -6.90 53.58
CA ASN A 132 4.66 -6.16 52.39
C ASN A 132 3.87 -7.02 51.40
N GLY A 133 3.95 -8.35 51.52
CA GLY A 133 3.52 -9.27 50.48
C GLY A 133 4.49 -9.30 49.29
N VAL A 134 4.49 -10.41 48.57
CA VAL A 134 5.18 -10.54 47.28
C VAL A 134 4.18 -11.11 46.29
N ASP A 135 3.88 -10.37 45.22
CA ASP A 135 3.03 -10.88 44.14
C ASP A 135 3.89 -11.39 42.98
N VAL A 136 3.76 -12.67 42.68
CA VAL A 136 4.49 -13.36 41.62
C VAL A 136 3.66 -13.27 40.35
N SER A 137 4.18 -12.54 39.36
CA SER A 137 3.58 -12.47 38.04
C SER A 137 3.59 -13.84 37.36
N PRO A 138 2.45 -14.32 36.83
CA PRO A 138 2.43 -15.57 36.08
C PRO A 138 3.35 -15.54 34.86
N VAL A 139 4.00 -16.66 34.59
CA VAL A 139 4.90 -16.80 33.43
C VAL A 139 4.05 -16.99 32.18
N VAL A 140 4.04 -15.97 31.31
CA VAL A 140 3.31 -15.99 30.03
C VAL A 140 4.14 -16.65 28.94
N LEU A 141 3.57 -17.64 28.27
CA LEU A 141 4.08 -18.25 27.06
C LEU A 141 3.26 -17.72 25.87
N LEU A 142 3.94 -17.10 24.90
CA LEU A 142 3.33 -16.63 23.66
C LEU A 142 4.03 -17.30 22.47
N GLN A 143 3.23 -17.91 21.59
CA GLN A 143 3.71 -18.49 20.35
C GLN A 143 3.47 -17.54 19.19
N ASP A 144 4.54 -17.14 18.49
CA ASP A 144 4.46 -16.19 17.39
C ASP A 144 3.60 -16.70 16.22
N GLY A 145 3.71 -17.98 15.88
CA GLY A 145 3.02 -18.58 14.72
C GLY A 145 1.50 -18.48 14.77
N PRO A 146 0.83 -19.03 15.80
CA PRO A 146 -0.62 -18.91 15.96
C PRO A 146 -1.10 -17.46 16.00
N ALA A 147 -0.39 -16.60 16.75
CA ALA A 147 -0.76 -15.20 16.89
C ALA A 147 -0.72 -14.45 15.55
N LYS A 148 0.35 -14.62 14.77
CA LYS A 148 0.46 -14.01 13.43
C LYS A 148 -0.59 -14.55 12.47
N ASN A 149 -0.91 -15.84 12.51
CA ASN A 149 -1.95 -16.43 11.68
C ASN A 149 -3.35 -15.83 11.96
N VAL A 150 -3.70 -15.62 13.24
CA VAL A 150 -4.95 -14.94 13.60
C VAL A 150 -4.97 -13.51 13.07
N LEU A 151 -3.86 -12.77 13.24
CA LEU A 151 -3.74 -11.40 12.75
C LEU A 151 -3.78 -11.31 11.22
N SER A 152 -3.17 -12.23 10.49
CA SER A 152 -3.25 -12.29 9.02
C SER A 152 -4.68 -12.54 8.55
N LYS A 153 -5.40 -13.48 9.17
CA LYS A 153 -6.82 -13.72 8.85
C LYS A 153 -7.71 -12.53 9.19
N LEU A 154 -7.37 -11.79 10.25
CA LEU A 154 -8.07 -10.56 10.61
C LEU A 154 -7.76 -9.44 9.60
N ALA A 155 -6.52 -9.34 9.14
CA ALA A 155 -6.10 -8.40 8.11
C ALA A 155 -6.89 -8.65 6.82
N GLU A 156 -6.94 -9.90 6.32
CA GLU A 156 -7.71 -10.26 5.11
C GLU A 156 -9.19 -9.85 5.17
N ARG A 157 -9.80 -9.85 6.36
CA ARG A 157 -11.21 -9.48 6.55
C ARG A 157 -11.46 -7.98 6.68
N THR A 158 -10.44 -7.22 7.06
CA THR A 158 -10.56 -5.79 7.40
C THR A 158 -9.81 -4.90 6.43
N GLU A 159 -8.93 -5.48 5.62
CA GLU A 159 -8.16 -4.80 4.61
C GLU A 159 -9.08 -4.19 3.55
N LYS A 160 -8.76 -2.95 3.20
CA LYS A 160 -9.43 -2.22 2.13
C LYS A 160 -8.40 -1.95 1.06
N ALA A 161 -8.66 -2.48 -0.14
CA ALA A 161 -7.83 -2.18 -1.29
C ALA A 161 -7.88 -0.68 -1.62
N PRO A 162 -6.75 -0.06 -2.01
CA PRO A 162 -6.76 1.31 -2.49
C PRO A 162 -7.57 1.43 -3.79
N VAL A 163 -8.18 2.59 -4.00
CA VAL A 163 -8.92 2.91 -5.23
C VAL A 163 -8.15 3.97 -6.00
N ASN A 164 -7.73 3.64 -7.22
CA ASN A 164 -7.01 4.54 -8.11
C ASN A 164 -7.88 5.74 -8.52
N ALA A 165 -7.23 6.90 -8.72
CA ALA A 165 -7.89 8.05 -9.32
C ALA A 165 -8.42 7.71 -10.72
N ASN A 166 -9.56 8.29 -11.08
CA ASN A 166 -10.19 8.05 -12.37
C ASN A 166 -10.59 9.36 -13.05
N VAL A 167 -10.95 9.27 -14.32
CA VAL A 167 -11.50 10.39 -15.08
C VAL A 167 -12.89 9.98 -15.55
N GLU A 168 -13.84 10.86 -15.31
CA GLU A 168 -15.21 10.74 -15.81
C GLU A 168 -15.43 11.83 -16.86
N ILE A 169 -16.02 11.46 -17.99
CA ILE A 169 -16.28 12.36 -19.10
C ILE A 169 -17.80 12.50 -19.25
N GLU A 170 -18.32 13.68 -18.93
CA GLU A 170 -19.75 14.01 -19.01
C GLU A 170 -19.94 15.40 -19.61
N ASN A 171 -20.95 15.57 -20.47
CA ASN A 171 -21.38 16.88 -20.99
C ASN A 171 -20.23 17.74 -21.56
N ASN A 172 -19.35 17.13 -22.37
CA ASN A 172 -18.18 17.78 -23.01
C ASN A 172 -17.15 18.33 -22.02
N ALA A 173 -17.15 17.83 -20.79
CA ALA A 173 -16.13 18.10 -19.79
C ALA A 173 -15.60 16.78 -19.23
N ALA A 174 -14.34 16.76 -18.83
CA ALA A 174 -13.77 15.66 -18.09
C ALA A 174 -13.42 16.13 -16.68
N ARG A 175 -13.74 15.29 -15.68
CA ARG A 175 -13.50 15.58 -14.27
C ARG A 175 -12.73 14.42 -13.65
N GLU A 176 -11.83 14.76 -12.73
CA GLU A 176 -11.13 13.77 -11.92
C GLU A 176 -12.07 13.23 -10.84
N ILE A 177 -12.14 11.91 -10.73
CA ILE A 177 -12.61 11.20 -9.55
C ILE A 177 -11.35 10.95 -8.70
N PRO A 178 -11.25 11.54 -7.50
CA PRO A 178 -10.05 11.43 -6.68
C PRO A 178 -9.80 9.98 -6.24
N SER A 179 -8.52 9.66 -6.04
CA SER A 179 -8.13 8.37 -5.47
C SER A 179 -8.54 8.25 -4.00
N GLN A 180 -8.66 7.02 -3.51
CA GLN A 180 -8.89 6.73 -2.10
C GLN A 180 -7.82 5.78 -1.58
N PRO A 181 -7.14 6.12 -0.49
CA PRO A 181 -6.15 5.23 0.09
C PRO A 181 -6.81 3.96 0.65
N GLY A 182 -6.07 2.86 0.51
CA GLY A 182 -6.41 1.60 1.15
C GLY A 182 -5.91 1.57 2.59
N SER A 183 -6.25 0.50 3.31
CA SER A 183 -5.78 0.30 4.67
C SER A 183 -5.56 -1.18 4.94
N ARG A 184 -4.47 -1.52 5.61
CA ARG A 184 -4.18 -2.88 6.09
C ARG A 184 -3.69 -2.84 7.53
N ILE A 185 -3.80 -3.95 8.25
CA ILE A 185 -3.23 -4.06 9.60
C ILE A 185 -1.71 -4.23 9.50
N ASP A 186 -0.94 -3.48 10.29
CA ASP A 186 0.46 -3.82 10.54
C ASP A 186 0.51 -5.03 11.49
N VAL A 187 0.68 -6.21 10.92
CA VAL A 187 0.69 -7.48 11.67
C VAL A 187 1.80 -7.52 12.72
N ASN A 188 2.97 -6.93 12.46
CA ASN A 188 4.10 -7.00 13.38
C ASN A 188 3.92 -6.01 14.54
N ALA A 189 3.47 -4.79 14.26
CA ALA A 189 3.16 -3.82 15.30
C ALA A 189 1.95 -4.28 16.15
N ALA A 190 0.90 -4.80 15.53
CA ALA A 190 -0.26 -5.38 16.21
C ALA A 190 0.16 -6.54 17.13
N PHE A 191 1.00 -7.46 16.65
CA PHE A 191 1.53 -8.56 17.46
C PHE A 191 2.30 -8.06 18.68
N SER A 192 3.16 -7.06 18.50
CA SER A 192 3.97 -6.47 19.58
C SER A 192 3.08 -5.80 20.64
N GLN A 193 2.04 -5.10 20.21
CA GLN A 193 1.08 -4.46 21.11
C GLN A 193 0.25 -5.49 21.89
N ILE A 194 -0.22 -6.56 21.23
CA ILE A 194 -0.93 -7.66 21.89
C ILE A 194 -0.02 -8.33 22.92
N ARG A 195 1.24 -8.63 22.54
CA ARG A 195 2.22 -9.22 23.46
C ARG A 195 2.42 -8.36 24.70
N ALA A 196 2.61 -7.06 24.54
CA ALA A 196 2.80 -6.13 25.65
C ALA A 196 1.56 -6.04 26.55
N ALA A 197 0.36 -5.95 25.96
CA ALA A 197 -0.90 -5.90 26.71
C ALA A 197 -1.11 -7.15 27.57
N ILE A 198 -0.84 -8.32 26.99
CA ILE A 198 -0.94 -9.63 27.66
C ILE A 198 0.09 -9.73 28.80
N GLN A 199 1.35 -9.33 28.56
CA GLN A 199 2.40 -9.35 29.58
C GLN A 199 2.10 -8.41 30.76
N ASN A 200 1.43 -7.29 30.50
CA ASN A 200 1.05 -6.32 31.52
C ASN A 200 -0.28 -6.65 32.21
N GLY A 201 -0.93 -7.77 31.86
CA GLY A 201 -2.23 -8.15 32.43
C GLY A 201 -3.36 -7.18 32.10
N GLN A 202 -3.22 -6.41 31.02
CA GLN A 202 -4.20 -5.40 30.61
C GLN A 202 -5.38 -6.07 29.89
N ASN A 203 -6.52 -6.14 30.56
CA ASN A 203 -7.77 -6.57 29.94
C ASN A 203 -8.47 -5.34 29.32
N VAL A 204 -7.96 -4.88 28.17
CA VAL A 204 -8.36 -3.63 27.54
C VAL A 204 -8.68 -3.84 26.05
N GLU A 205 -9.55 -3.00 25.51
CA GLU A 205 -9.75 -2.87 24.07
C GLU A 205 -8.45 -2.41 23.40
N LEU A 206 -7.87 -3.25 22.53
CA LEU A 206 -6.64 -2.95 21.81
C LEU A 206 -6.95 -2.39 20.43
N ASN A 207 -6.65 -1.10 20.22
CA ASN A 207 -6.69 -0.49 18.90
C ASN A 207 -5.48 -0.97 18.10
N LEU A 208 -5.71 -1.74 17.04
CA LEU A 208 -4.63 -2.25 16.19
C LEU A 208 -4.16 -1.17 15.22
N PRO A 209 -2.83 -1.07 14.98
CA PRO A 209 -2.27 -0.14 14.02
C PRO A 209 -2.67 -0.53 12.59
N LEU A 210 -3.03 0.49 11.81
CA LEU A 210 -3.32 0.38 10.40
C LEU A 210 -2.23 1.11 9.60
N ASP A 211 -1.69 0.42 8.60
CA ASP A 211 -0.89 1.02 7.54
C ASP A 211 -1.80 1.51 6.42
N GLU A 212 -1.53 2.72 5.94
CA GLU A 212 -2.16 3.26 4.75
C GLU A 212 -1.49 2.70 3.49
N ILE A 213 -2.29 2.22 2.54
CA ILE A 213 -1.79 1.75 1.25
C ILE A 213 -2.10 2.83 0.22
N ALA A 214 -1.07 3.43 -0.35
CA ALA A 214 -1.23 4.39 -1.42
C ALA A 214 -1.81 3.71 -2.68
N PRO A 215 -2.76 4.35 -3.38
CA PRO A 215 -3.19 3.92 -4.69
C PRO A 215 -2.05 4.04 -5.70
N GLU A 216 -2.04 3.16 -6.69
CA GLU A 216 -1.05 3.19 -7.77
C GLU A 216 -1.15 4.49 -8.58
N ILE A 217 -2.38 4.95 -8.81
CA ILE A 217 -2.67 6.22 -9.47
C ILE A 217 -3.24 7.20 -8.45
N ALA A 218 -2.36 8.04 -7.88
CA ALA A 218 -2.74 9.02 -6.87
C ALA A 218 -3.62 10.15 -7.42
N SER A 219 -3.36 10.59 -8.65
CA SER A 219 -4.13 11.64 -9.32
C SER A 219 -4.25 11.38 -10.82
N ALA A 220 -5.40 11.75 -11.36
CA ALA A 220 -5.69 11.77 -12.80
C ALA A 220 -6.01 13.19 -13.29
N ALA A 221 -5.59 14.24 -12.55
CA ALA A 221 -5.88 15.64 -12.87
C ALA A 221 -5.36 16.06 -14.24
N SER A 222 -4.13 15.69 -14.58
CA SER A 222 -3.52 15.99 -15.90
C SER A 222 -4.28 15.30 -17.03
N THR A 223 -4.63 14.03 -16.84
CA THR A 223 -5.44 13.24 -17.77
C THR A 223 -6.84 13.84 -17.95
N ALA A 224 -7.48 14.29 -16.86
CA ALA A 224 -8.77 14.97 -16.92
C ALA A 224 -8.68 16.30 -17.68
N ALA A 225 -7.64 17.10 -17.44
CA ALA A 225 -7.42 18.34 -18.17
C ALA A 225 -7.20 18.10 -19.67
N GLU A 226 -6.40 17.09 -20.04
CA GLU A 226 -6.19 16.72 -21.44
C GLU A 226 -7.49 16.23 -22.09
N ALA A 227 -8.24 15.34 -21.43
CA ALA A 227 -9.51 14.85 -21.93
C ALA A 227 -10.51 16.00 -22.11
N SER A 228 -10.61 16.91 -21.13
CA SER A 228 -11.48 18.08 -21.20
C SER A 228 -11.09 19.01 -22.34
N LYS A 229 -9.79 19.17 -22.63
CA LYS A 229 -9.30 19.93 -23.79
C LYS A 229 -9.73 19.28 -25.10
N ILE A 230 -9.67 17.95 -25.18
CA ILE A 230 -10.09 17.19 -26.36
C ILE A 230 -11.59 17.32 -26.57
N VAL A 231 -12.43 17.13 -25.54
CA VAL A 231 -13.90 17.09 -25.70
C VAL A 231 -14.57 18.47 -25.67
N GLY A 232 -13.90 19.51 -25.16
CA GLY A 232 -14.54 20.79 -24.85
C GLY A 232 -14.95 21.65 -26.05
N ASN A 233 -14.35 21.44 -27.22
CA ASN A 233 -14.63 22.23 -28.42
C ASN A 233 -14.77 21.36 -29.65
N ASP A 234 -15.48 21.86 -30.65
CA ASP A 234 -15.61 21.16 -31.93
C ASP A 234 -14.23 20.97 -32.60
N LEU A 235 -14.09 19.90 -33.39
CA LEU A 235 -12.91 19.63 -34.20
C LEU A 235 -13.28 19.76 -35.68
N ILE A 236 -12.58 20.63 -36.39
CA ILE A 236 -12.88 20.97 -37.79
C ILE A 236 -11.91 20.23 -38.70
N ILE A 237 -12.45 19.49 -39.66
CA ILE A 237 -11.65 18.77 -40.64
C ILE A 237 -11.60 19.58 -41.94
N MET A 238 -10.39 19.91 -42.37
CA MET A 238 -10.11 20.81 -43.48
C MET A 238 -9.51 20.04 -44.66
N VAL A 239 -10.10 20.21 -45.84
CA VAL A 239 -9.61 19.62 -47.09
C VAL A 239 -8.77 20.65 -47.84
N PRO A 240 -7.50 20.36 -48.17
CA PRO A 240 -6.70 21.23 -49.03
C PRO A 240 -7.30 21.26 -50.44
N LYS A 241 -7.30 22.45 -51.05
CA LYS A 241 -7.76 22.67 -52.42
C LYS A 241 -6.65 23.25 -53.28
N TRP A 242 -6.70 22.91 -54.56
CA TRP A 242 -5.79 23.41 -55.58
C TRP A 242 -6.56 23.92 -56.79
N ASP A 243 -5.98 24.91 -57.47
CA ASP A 243 -6.51 25.42 -58.74
C ASP A 243 -6.17 24.48 -59.91
N GLU A 244 -6.60 24.85 -61.11
CA GLU A 244 -6.33 24.09 -62.33
C GLU A 244 -4.84 23.95 -62.65
N LYS A 245 -4.01 24.88 -62.15
CA LYS A 245 -2.55 24.88 -62.32
C LYS A 245 -1.83 24.12 -61.21
N GLY A 246 -2.58 23.58 -60.24
CA GLY A 246 -2.05 22.83 -59.12
C GLY A 246 -1.54 23.67 -57.95
N ALA A 247 -1.74 24.99 -57.96
CA ALA A 247 -1.41 25.89 -56.85
C ALA A 247 -2.46 25.81 -55.74
N ALA A 248 -2.05 25.91 -54.47
CA ALA A 248 -2.97 25.81 -53.34
C ALA A 248 -3.87 27.05 -53.22
N VAL A 249 -5.19 26.87 -53.09
CA VAL A 249 -6.19 27.96 -53.08
C VAL A 249 -6.79 28.21 -51.68
N GLY A 250 -6.16 27.64 -50.65
CA GLY A 250 -6.68 27.65 -49.29
C GLY A 250 -7.58 26.44 -49.00
N PRO A 251 -7.58 25.94 -47.75
CA PRO A 251 -8.38 24.77 -47.39
C PRO A 251 -9.85 25.12 -47.19
N VAL A 252 -10.72 24.14 -47.38
CA VAL A 252 -12.17 24.26 -47.14
C VAL A 252 -12.60 23.30 -46.03
N GLU A 253 -13.58 23.70 -45.21
CA GLU A 253 -14.17 22.83 -44.19
C GLU A 253 -14.93 21.69 -44.89
N ALA A 254 -14.58 20.45 -44.55
CA ALA A 254 -15.29 19.27 -45.04
C ALA A 254 -16.41 18.87 -44.09
N PHE A 255 -16.06 18.70 -42.82
CA PHE A 255 -17.02 18.43 -41.76
C PHE A 255 -16.44 18.83 -40.41
N ARG A 256 -17.31 18.77 -39.40
CA ARG A 256 -16.99 19.08 -38.02
C ARG A 256 -17.45 17.95 -37.11
N VAL A 257 -16.55 17.46 -36.27
CA VAL A 257 -16.92 16.60 -35.14
C VAL A 257 -17.33 17.51 -34.00
N ARG A 258 -18.62 17.49 -33.64
CA ARG A 258 -19.14 18.33 -32.57
C ARG A 258 -18.57 17.89 -31.23
N SER A 259 -18.37 18.83 -30.33
CA SER A 259 -17.96 18.57 -28.95
C SER A 259 -18.85 17.51 -28.27
N ALA A 260 -20.17 17.52 -28.53
CA ALA A 260 -21.12 16.51 -28.05
C ALA A 260 -20.80 15.07 -28.49
N ASP A 261 -20.15 14.92 -29.64
CA ASP A 261 -19.81 13.64 -30.24
C ASP A 261 -18.39 13.21 -29.85
N LEU A 262 -17.49 14.13 -29.48
CA LEU A 262 -16.10 13.81 -29.17
C LEU A 262 -15.88 12.80 -28.04
N PRO A 263 -16.69 12.75 -26.95
CA PRO A 263 -16.56 11.73 -25.92
C PRO A 263 -16.59 10.29 -26.47
N GLN A 264 -17.31 10.04 -27.57
CA GLN A 264 -17.38 8.69 -28.16
C GLN A 264 -16.09 8.26 -28.89
N PHE A 265 -15.19 9.22 -29.16
CA PHE A 265 -13.88 9.01 -29.78
C PHE A 265 -12.75 8.95 -28.74
N VAL A 266 -12.99 9.32 -27.48
CA VAL A 266 -11.98 9.28 -26.43
C VAL A 266 -12.00 7.91 -25.74
N ILE A 267 -10.81 7.41 -25.41
CA ILE A 267 -10.58 6.27 -24.52
C ILE A 267 -9.52 6.65 -23.49
N LEU A 268 -9.71 6.15 -22.28
CA LEU A 268 -8.72 6.23 -21.21
C LEU A 268 -8.00 4.89 -21.20
N ASP A 269 -6.70 4.93 -21.47
CA ASP A 269 -5.83 3.75 -21.44
C ASP A 269 -4.91 3.86 -20.22
N GLU A 270 -4.44 2.71 -19.73
CA GLU A 270 -3.50 2.67 -18.62
C GLU A 270 -2.15 2.18 -19.13
N LYS A 271 -1.13 3.03 -18.98
CA LYS A 271 0.23 2.71 -19.42
C LYS A 271 1.22 3.19 -18.38
N ASP A 272 2.10 2.28 -17.96
CA ASP A 272 3.16 2.55 -16.97
C ASP A 272 2.63 3.13 -15.64
N GLY A 273 1.47 2.64 -15.16
CA GLY A 273 0.84 3.13 -13.93
C GLY A 273 0.26 4.55 -14.05
N GLN A 274 0.01 5.04 -15.27
CA GLN A 274 -0.63 6.33 -15.52
C GLN A 274 -1.79 6.21 -16.51
N LYS A 275 -2.83 7.00 -16.29
CA LYS A 275 -3.94 7.12 -17.24
C LYS A 275 -3.57 8.07 -18.38
N GLN A 276 -3.69 7.60 -19.61
CA GLN A 276 -3.42 8.39 -20.82
C GLN A 276 -4.68 8.53 -21.66
N VAL A 277 -4.87 9.72 -22.22
CA VAL A 277 -5.99 9.99 -23.13
C VAL A 277 -5.61 9.58 -24.54
N ARG A 278 -6.35 8.63 -25.10
CA ARG A 278 -6.18 8.18 -26.48
C ARG A 278 -7.45 8.44 -27.28
N LEU A 279 -7.29 8.63 -28.58
CA LEU A 279 -8.39 8.73 -29.53
C LEU A 279 -8.58 7.39 -30.24
N ARG A 280 -9.83 7.01 -30.47
CA ARG A 280 -10.22 5.80 -31.20
C ARG A 280 -9.94 6.00 -32.70
N ARG A 281 -8.70 5.73 -33.11
CA ARG A 281 -8.26 5.87 -34.51
C ARG A 281 -9.19 5.20 -35.51
N GLU A 282 -9.72 4.02 -35.21
CA GLU A 282 -10.64 3.33 -36.13
C GLU A 282 -11.94 4.09 -36.39
N LYS A 283 -12.52 4.74 -35.36
CA LYS A 283 -13.71 5.58 -35.56
C LYS A 283 -13.37 6.82 -36.38
N LEU A 284 -12.22 7.45 -36.14
CA LEU A 284 -11.77 8.61 -36.91
C LEU A 284 -11.48 8.23 -38.36
N ARG A 285 -10.88 7.05 -38.60
CA ARG A 285 -10.62 6.50 -39.93
C ARG A 285 -11.90 6.41 -40.74
N SER A 286 -12.96 5.84 -40.18
CA SER A 286 -14.26 5.71 -40.85
C SER A 286 -14.91 7.05 -41.24
N LEU A 287 -14.55 8.15 -40.57
CA LEU A 287 -15.02 9.50 -40.94
C LEU A 287 -14.18 10.13 -42.07
N VAL A 288 -12.90 9.82 -42.12
CA VAL A 288 -11.94 10.46 -43.03
C VAL A 288 -11.81 9.73 -44.36
N GLU A 289 -11.90 8.41 -44.36
CA GLU A 289 -11.75 7.57 -45.56
C GLU A 289 -12.73 7.96 -46.70
N PRO A 290 -14.02 8.28 -46.44
CA PRO A 290 -14.92 8.75 -47.48
C PRO A 290 -14.52 10.08 -48.13
N LEU A 291 -13.59 10.84 -47.54
CA LEU A 291 -13.06 12.08 -48.12
C LEU A 291 -11.94 11.83 -49.14
N ALA A 292 -11.45 10.60 -49.30
CA ALA A 292 -10.37 10.29 -50.24
C ALA A 292 -10.65 10.80 -51.68
N PRO A 293 -11.86 10.65 -52.26
CA PRO A 293 -12.17 11.18 -53.59
C PRO A 293 -12.08 12.71 -53.70
N ALA A 294 -12.22 13.44 -52.58
CA ALA A 294 -12.19 14.91 -52.60
C ALA A 294 -10.79 15.51 -52.82
N VAL A 295 -9.74 14.72 -52.56
CA VAL A 295 -8.33 15.06 -52.79
C VAL A 295 -7.68 14.22 -53.88
N ALA A 296 -8.37 13.17 -54.35
CA ALA A 296 -7.85 12.25 -55.35
C ALA A 296 -7.71 12.91 -56.71
N GLN A 297 -6.52 12.79 -57.29
CA GLN A 297 -6.24 13.21 -58.66
C GLN A 297 -5.32 12.17 -59.30
N SER A 298 -5.70 11.64 -60.46
CA SER A 298 -4.84 10.74 -61.22
C SER A 298 -3.67 11.51 -61.80
N THR A 299 -2.46 10.94 -61.75
CA THR A 299 -1.30 11.41 -62.49
C THR A 299 -1.60 11.40 -64.00
N GLN A 300 -1.23 12.46 -64.72
CA GLN A 300 -1.27 12.51 -66.19
C GLN A 300 0.06 13.04 -66.70
N ASN A 301 0.66 12.37 -67.68
CA ASN A 301 1.88 12.85 -68.31
C ASN A 301 1.59 14.05 -69.22
N ALA A 302 2.58 14.93 -69.36
CA ALA A 302 2.56 15.96 -70.39
C ALA A 302 2.57 15.30 -71.77
N LYS A 303 1.76 15.81 -72.69
CA LYS A 303 1.76 15.42 -74.10
C LYS A 303 2.36 16.52 -74.95
N PHE A 304 3.18 16.15 -75.91
CA PHE A 304 3.89 17.08 -76.77
C PHE A 304 3.61 16.78 -78.25
N ALA A 305 3.45 17.84 -79.04
CA ALA A 305 3.43 17.76 -80.49
C ALA A 305 4.73 18.34 -81.04
N MET A 306 5.29 17.70 -82.05
CA MET A 306 6.48 18.20 -82.73
C MET A 306 6.09 19.34 -83.69
N ASP A 307 6.68 20.52 -83.51
CA ASP A 307 6.59 21.60 -84.50
C ASP A 307 7.53 21.30 -85.68
N LYS A 308 6.95 21.03 -86.86
CA LYS A 308 7.69 20.64 -88.07
C LYS A 308 8.54 21.79 -88.64
N ALA A 309 8.25 23.06 -88.30
CA ALA A 309 8.98 24.22 -88.81
C ALA A 309 10.24 24.54 -87.97
N SER A 310 10.17 24.36 -86.65
CA SER A 310 11.26 24.68 -85.72
C SER A 310 11.97 23.44 -85.15
N SER A 311 11.49 22.22 -85.42
CA SER A 311 11.97 20.97 -84.82
C SER A 311 11.98 21.00 -83.28
N THR A 312 11.02 21.71 -82.68
CA THR A 312 10.86 21.83 -81.22
C THR A 312 9.58 21.15 -80.75
N LEU A 313 9.62 20.52 -79.57
CA LEU A 313 8.41 20.02 -78.91
C LEU A 313 7.56 21.18 -78.41
N LYS A 314 6.28 21.20 -78.77
CA LYS A 314 5.27 22.11 -78.25
C LYS A 314 4.34 21.34 -77.31
N LEU A 315 4.22 21.80 -76.07
CA LEU A 315 3.31 21.22 -75.09
C LEU A 315 1.86 21.33 -75.58
N VAL A 316 1.16 20.19 -75.65
CA VAL A 316 -0.24 20.07 -76.07
C VAL A 316 -1.15 19.88 -74.88
N THR A 317 -0.77 19.02 -73.95
CA THR A 317 -1.53 18.77 -72.72
C THR A 317 -0.56 18.86 -71.56
N PRO A 318 -0.77 19.77 -70.59
CA PRO A 318 0.03 19.84 -69.39
C PRO A 318 -0.06 18.55 -68.57
N SER A 319 1.04 18.19 -67.93
CA SER A 319 1.09 17.12 -66.94
C SER A 319 0.25 17.48 -65.71
N LYS A 320 -0.25 16.44 -65.03
CA LYS A 320 -0.98 16.56 -63.77
C LYS A 320 -0.31 15.71 -62.72
N VAL A 321 0.02 16.33 -61.60
CA VAL A 321 0.51 15.64 -60.40
C VAL A 321 -0.60 14.79 -59.81
N GLY A 322 -0.29 13.53 -59.51
CA GLY A 322 -1.19 12.63 -58.84
C GLY A 322 -1.29 12.97 -57.36
N ARG A 323 -2.48 12.84 -56.79
CA ARG A 323 -2.76 13.14 -55.38
C ARG A 323 -3.60 12.03 -54.80
N ALA A 324 -3.24 11.58 -53.61
CA ALA A 324 -3.99 10.60 -52.84
C ALA A 324 -3.99 10.99 -51.36
N LEU A 325 -5.07 10.65 -50.67
CA LEU A 325 -5.17 10.84 -49.22
C LEU A 325 -4.11 10.00 -48.50
N ASP A 326 -3.31 10.65 -47.65
CA ASP A 326 -2.48 9.98 -46.65
C ASP A 326 -3.29 9.83 -45.37
N LEU A 327 -3.86 8.63 -45.18
CA LEU A 327 -4.79 8.34 -44.10
C LEU A 327 -4.12 8.40 -42.72
N GLU A 328 -2.95 7.77 -42.56
CA GLU A 328 -2.22 7.73 -41.28
C GLU A 328 -1.79 9.13 -40.85
N LYS A 329 -1.19 9.89 -41.78
CA LYS A 329 -0.77 11.26 -41.47
C LYS A 329 -1.95 12.19 -41.21
N THR A 330 -3.11 11.92 -41.83
CA THR A 330 -4.35 12.65 -41.51
C THR A 330 -4.84 12.33 -40.10
N LEU A 331 -4.80 11.06 -39.68
CA LEU A 331 -5.16 10.67 -38.30
C LEU A 331 -4.21 11.33 -37.28
N ASP A 332 -2.91 11.38 -37.56
CA ASP A 332 -1.94 12.08 -36.71
C ASP A 332 -2.24 13.59 -36.62
N ASN A 333 -2.59 14.24 -37.75
CA ASN A 333 -3.00 15.65 -37.77
C ASN A 333 -4.28 15.88 -36.93
N ILE A 334 -5.24 14.97 -36.99
CA ILE A 334 -6.49 15.03 -36.20
C ILE A 334 -6.18 14.90 -34.72
N GLU A 335 -5.33 13.95 -34.33
CA GLU A 335 -4.92 13.74 -32.95
C GLU A 335 -4.12 14.94 -32.39
N ALA A 336 -3.28 15.57 -33.20
CA ALA A 336 -2.55 16.78 -32.84
C ALA A 336 -3.50 17.98 -32.68
N ALA A 337 -4.41 18.19 -33.64
CA ALA A 337 -5.38 19.28 -33.61
C ALA A 337 -6.33 19.16 -32.40
N ALA A 338 -6.75 17.93 -32.06
CA ALA A 338 -7.59 17.65 -30.89
C ALA A 338 -6.91 17.98 -29.55
N ARG A 339 -5.57 17.98 -29.49
CA ARG A 339 -4.80 18.35 -28.29
C ARG A 339 -4.32 19.79 -28.29
N SER A 340 -4.41 20.46 -29.43
CA SER A 340 -3.99 21.85 -29.59
C SER A 340 -5.14 22.83 -29.42
N ASP A 341 -4.81 24.11 -29.30
CA ASP A 341 -5.81 25.19 -29.32
C ASP A 341 -6.30 25.46 -30.75
N ASN A 342 -5.51 25.07 -31.76
CA ASN A 342 -5.92 25.09 -33.15
C ASN A 342 -6.72 23.82 -33.50
N ARG A 343 -8.04 23.94 -33.40
CA ARG A 343 -9.00 22.85 -33.63
C ARG A 343 -9.23 22.52 -35.12
N GLN A 344 -8.27 22.82 -35.98
CA GLN A 344 -8.34 22.54 -37.42
C GLN A 344 -7.33 21.47 -37.80
N ALA A 345 -7.82 20.32 -38.25
CA ALA A 345 -7.00 19.23 -38.77
C ALA A 345 -7.04 19.22 -40.29
N MET A 346 -5.87 19.31 -40.93
CA MET A 346 -5.75 19.25 -42.38
C MET A 346 -5.65 17.80 -42.86
N LEU A 347 -6.37 17.44 -43.92
CA LEU A 347 -6.10 16.19 -44.64
C LEU A 347 -4.68 16.24 -45.22
N ALA A 348 -3.91 15.19 -44.94
CA ALA A 348 -2.60 14.99 -45.53
C ALA A 348 -2.75 14.35 -46.91
N VAL A 349 -1.96 14.80 -47.87
CA VAL A 349 -2.02 14.31 -49.25
C VAL A 349 -0.62 13.90 -49.70
N THR A 350 -0.51 12.67 -50.19
CA THR A 350 0.69 12.17 -50.85
C THR A 350 0.61 12.51 -52.33
N THR A 351 1.71 13.06 -52.85
CA THR A 351 1.81 13.44 -54.26
C THR A 351 2.67 12.46 -55.03
N THR A 352 2.23 12.08 -56.23
CA THR A 352 2.99 11.28 -57.18
C THR A 352 3.29 12.14 -58.40
N GLN A 353 4.56 12.32 -58.74
CA GLN A 353 4.93 13.09 -59.92
C GLN A 353 4.61 12.30 -61.21
N PRO A 354 4.20 12.98 -62.30
CA PRO A 354 4.06 12.35 -63.60
C PRO A 354 5.44 11.90 -64.11
N ALA A 355 5.47 10.84 -64.91
CA ALA A 355 6.72 10.33 -65.48
C ALA A 355 7.33 11.30 -66.51
N VAL A 356 6.46 12.09 -67.16
CA VAL A 356 6.86 13.15 -68.10
C VAL A 356 6.22 14.47 -67.63
N SER A 357 7.06 15.43 -67.25
CA SER A 357 6.66 16.76 -66.81
C SER A 357 6.57 17.76 -67.97
N ASP A 358 6.03 18.94 -67.70
CA ASP A 358 5.87 20.03 -68.69
C ASP A 358 7.21 20.55 -69.24
N SER A 359 8.32 20.27 -68.54
CA SER A 359 9.68 20.66 -68.92
C SER A 359 10.49 19.53 -69.53
N ALA A 360 9.86 18.38 -69.82
CA ALA A 360 10.57 17.22 -70.36
C ALA A 360 11.19 17.52 -71.73
N THR A 361 12.44 17.10 -71.90
CA THR A 361 13.21 17.26 -73.14
C THR A 361 13.00 16.06 -74.08
N MET A 362 13.34 16.21 -75.37
CA MET A 362 13.17 15.14 -76.38
C MET A 362 13.85 13.80 -76.01
N ALA A 363 14.87 13.82 -75.14
CA ALA A 363 15.53 12.61 -74.65
C ALA A 363 14.73 11.88 -73.57
N GLU A 364 13.88 12.60 -72.84
CA GLU A 364 13.09 12.10 -71.71
C GLU A 364 11.69 11.63 -72.14
N THR A 365 11.18 12.10 -73.29
CA THR A 365 9.89 11.67 -73.86
C THR A 365 9.94 10.34 -74.63
N GLY A 366 11.09 9.65 -74.65
CA GLY A 366 11.20 8.27 -75.14
C GLY A 366 11.12 8.10 -76.66
N HIS A 367 11.66 9.04 -77.45
CA HIS A 367 11.75 8.86 -78.91
C HIS A 367 12.82 7.82 -79.30
N GLN A 368 12.42 6.56 -79.41
CA GLN A 368 13.12 5.61 -80.28
C GLN A 368 12.72 5.93 -81.73
N ARG A 369 13.68 6.39 -82.55
CA ARG A 369 13.46 6.75 -83.96
C ARG A 369 12.90 5.56 -84.74
N LEU A 370 11.59 5.52 -84.97
CA LEU A 370 10.98 4.69 -85.99
C LEU A 370 10.40 5.62 -87.05
N GLY A 371 11.08 5.69 -88.20
CA GLY A 371 10.64 6.45 -89.35
C GLY A 371 9.39 5.81 -89.94
N GLY A 372 8.27 6.54 -89.95
CA GLY A 372 7.06 6.04 -90.60
C GLY A 372 5.80 6.86 -90.33
N ARG A 373 5.67 7.99 -91.01
CA ARG A 373 4.42 8.57 -91.54
C ARG A 373 3.12 8.24 -90.76
N GLY A 374 2.88 8.98 -89.68
CA GLY A 374 1.60 9.12 -88.99
C GLY A 374 1.65 10.40 -88.16
N ASP A 375 0.56 11.16 -88.09
CA ASP A 375 0.47 12.33 -87.21
C ASP A 375 0.45 11.86 -85.74
N ASP A 376 1.63 11.57 -85.20
CA ASP A 376 1.76 10.99 -83.87
C ASP A 376 1.82 12.09 -82.81
N VAL A 377 0.79 12.11 -81.97
CA VAL A 377 0.77 12.80 -80.68
C VAL A 377 1.45 11.86 -79.67
N VAL A 378 2.51 12.32 -79.00
CA VAL A 378 3.14 11.59 -77.88
C VAL A 378 2.61 12.13 -76.56
#